data_AF-A0A1N6FK94-F1
#
_entry.id   AF-A0A1N6FK94-F1
#
_cell.length_a   1.000
_cell.length_b   1.000
_cell.length_c   1.000
_cell.angle_alpha   90.00
_cell.angle_beta   90.00
_cell.angle_gamma   90.00
#
_symmetry.space_group_name_H-M   'P 1'
#
loop_
_entity.id
_entity.type
_entity.pdbx_description
1 polymer ?
#
loop_
_entity_poly.entity_id
_entity_poly.type
_entity_poly.pdbx_seq_one_letter_code
_entity_poly.pdbx_strand_id
1 'polypeptide(L)'
;MCRRNLPRSEFNVRSASPDGVQNVCRDCNRAQARAYYARNRDAHVRVVMVRRAEQRRVAIEAVGAYLLEHPCVDCGTADVRVLDFDHRVGSGKQAEVMRLVQNGYSVARVMAEIARCDVRCRNCHAKVTYERMGENWRTALMRRAAGDDRSASEPPPKPKNGPRSSATHPSFS
;
A
#
# COMPACT_ATOMS: atom_id res chain seq x y z
N MET A 1 37.43 -20.41 7.71
CA MET A 1 37.58 -20.54 6.24
C MET A 1 37.91 -21.97 5.89
N CYS A 2 37.54 -22.46 4.70
CA CYS A 2 37.67 -23.89 4.35
C CYS A 2 39.08 -24.37 4.00
N ARG A 3 40.04 -23.47 3.70
CA ARG A 3 41.44 -23.79 3.36
C ARG A 3 41.62 -24.84 2.23
N ARG A 4 40.60 -25.03 1.39
CA ARG A 4 40.67 -25.93 0.24
C ARG A 4 41.38 -25.25 -0.94
N ASN A 5 42.18 -26.00 -1.69
CA ASN A 5 42.72 -25.56 -2.97
C ASN A 5 41.61 -25.67 -4.03
N LEU A 6 41.14 -24.54 -4.56
CA LEU A 6 39.99 -24.44 -5.45
C LEU A 6 40.36 -23.60 -6.69
N PRO A 7 39.77 -23.86 -7.86
CA PRO A 7 40.03 -23.06 -9.05
C PRO A 7 39.48 -21.63 -8.90
N ARG A 8 40.04 -20.67 -9.65
CA ARG A 8 39.64 -19.25 -9.61
C ARG A 8 38.14 -19.02 -9.84
N SER A 9 37.48 -19.91 -10.57
CA SER A 9 36.02 -19.88 -10.81
C SER A 9 35.18 -20.03 -9.53
N GLU A 10 35.72 -20.63 -8.47
CA GLU A 10 35.03 -20.82 -7.19
C GLU A 10 35.08 -19.59 -6.27
N PHE A 11 35.64 -18.49 -6.75
CA PHE A 11 35.76 -17.23 -6.02
C PHE A 11 34.89 -16.15 -6.70
N ASN A 12 34.47 -15.16 -5.93
CA ASN A 12 33.74 -14.01 -6.49
C ASN A 12 34.72 -13.04 -7.14
N VAL A 13 34.30 -12.42 -8.25
CA VAL A 13 35.10 -11.41 -8.93
C VAL A 13 35.24 -10.17 -8.05
N ARG A 14 36.46 -9.64 -7.98
CA ARG A 14 36.78 -8.35 -7.38
C ARG A 14 37.88 -7.71 -8.23
N SER A 15 37.48 -6.85 -9.16
CA SER A 15 38.36 -6.18 -10.12
C SER A 15 39.52 -5.41 -9.48
N ALA A 16 39.32 -4.91 -8.25
CA ALA A 16 40.34 -4.21 -7.49
C ALA A 16 41.40 -5.12 -6.82
N SER A 17 41.29 -6.45 -6.95
CA SER A 17 42.28 -7.39 -6.38
C SER A 17 43.32 -7.79 -7.43
N PRO A 18 44.59 -8.04 -7.06
CA PRO A 18 45.66 -8.38 -8.02
C PRO A 18 45.31 -9.57 -8.94
N ASP A 19 44.62 -10.58 -8.40
CA ASP A 19 44.19 -11.77 -9.15
C ASP A 19 42.76 -11.66 -9.72
N GLY A 20 42.10 -10.51 -9.57
CA GLY A 20 40.73 -10.27 -10.03
C GLY A 20 39.64 -11.00 -9.25
N VAL A 21 39.99 -11.72 -8.18
CA VAL A 21 39.05 -12.51 -7.36
C VAL A 21 39.20 -12.23 -5.86
N GLN A 22 38.15 -12.52 -5.09
CA GLN A 22 38.20 -12.47 -3.63
C GLN A 22 39.07 -13.60 -3.05
N ASN A 23 39.64 -13.38 -1.87
CA ASN A 23 40.43 -14.38 -1.13
C ASN A 23 39.56 -15.43 -0.38
N VAL A 24 38.24 -15.41 -0.58
CA VAL A 24 37.27 -16.31 0.05
C VAL A 24 36.44 -17.00 -1.02
N CYS A 25 36.36 -18.33 -0.98
CA CYS A 25 35.52 -19.06 -1.94
C CYS A 25 34.04 -18.71 -1.76
N ARG A 26 33.24 -18.87 -2.82
CA ARG A 26 31.81 -18.55 -2.89
C ARG A 26 31.01 -19.16 -1.74
N ASP A 27 31.27 -20.42 -1.40
CA ASP A 27 30.58 -21.12 -0.30
C ASP A 27 30.89 -20.50 1.06
N CYS A 28 32.18 -20.29 1.34
CA CYS A 28 32.61 -19.65 2.58
C CYS A 28 32.09 -18.22 2.68
N ASN A 29 32.06 -17.49 1.56
CA ASN A 29 31.51 -16.14 1.51
C ASN A 29 29.99 -16.16 1.77
N ARG A 30 29.25 -17.09 1.16
CA ARG A 30 27.81 -17.26 1.40
C ARG A 30 27.51 -17.67 2.84
N ALA A 31 28.32 -18.54 3.43
CA ALA A 31 28.19 -18.92 4.84
C ALA A 31 28.48 -17.74 5.77
N GLN A 32 29.54 -16.96 5.50
CA GLN A 32 29.86 -15.76 6.26
C GLN A 32 28.77 -14.69 6.13
N ALA A 33 28.27 -14.44 4.92
CA ALA A 33 27.17 -13.52 4.68
C ALA A 33 25.92 -13.95 5.46
N ARG A 34 25.53 -15.23 5.39
CA ARG A 34 24.40 -15.78 6.18
C ARG A 34 24.59 -15.57 7.68
N ALA A 35 25.78 -15.85 8.22
CA ALA A 35 26.09 -15.65 9.63
C ALA A 35 26.07 -14.17 10.03
N TYR A 36 26.60 -13.28 9.18
CA TYR A 36 26.53 -11.83 9.38
C TYR A 36 25.08 -11.36 9.41
N TYR A 37 24.28 -11.70 8.39
CA TYR A 37 22.87 -11.31 8.35
C TYR A 37 22.09 -11.87 9.54
N ALA A 38 22.35 -13.12 9.96
CA ALA A 38 21.69 -13.71 11.13
C ALA A 38 22.03 -12.94 12.42
N ARG A 39 23.31 -12.61 12.66
CA ARG A 39 23.76 -11.87 13.85
C ARG A 39 23.30 -10.41 13.86
N ASN A 40 23.23 -9.79 12.68
CA ASN A 40 22.91 -8.37 12.54
C ASN A 40 21.45 -8.11 12.20
N ARG A 41 20.62 -9.16 12.04
CA ARG A 41 19.19 -9.05 11.69
C ARG A 41 18.47 -8.11 12.63
N ASP A 42 18.59 -8.34 13.93
CA ASP A 42 17.83 -7.58 14.92
C ASP A 42 18.33 -6.13 15.02
N ALA A 43 19.63 -5.90 14.88
CA ALA A 43 20.19 -4.56 14.79
C ALA A 43 19.67 -3.83 13.55
N HIS A 44 19.65 -4.49 12.38
CA HIS A 44 19.10 -3.92 11.15
C HIS A 44 17.59 -3.63 11.29
N VAL A 45 16.83 -4.57 11.84
CA VAL A 45 15.39 -4.39 12.10
C VAL A 45 15.14 -3.19 13.03
N ARG A 46 15.92 -3.04 14.11
CA ARG A 46 15.83 -1.87 15.01
C ARG A 46 16.06 -0.56 14.26
N VAL A 47 17.13 -0.47 13.45
CA VAL A 47 17.44 0.72 12.66
C VAL A 47 16.30 1.05 11.67
N VAL A 48 15.78 0.03 10.98
CA VAL A 48 14.64 0.20 10.06
C VAL A 48 13.39 0.66 10.79
N MET A 49 13.08 0.12 11.97
CA MET A 49 11.94 0.52 12.78
C MET A 49 12.04 1.98 13.25
N VAL A 50 13.20 2.39 13.77
CA VAL A 50 13.45 3.78 14.20
C VAL A 50 13.29 4.74 13.02
N ARG A 51 13.91 4.42 11.88
CA ARG A 51 13.77 5.24 10.66
C ARG A 51 12.33 5.33 10.18
N ARG A 52 11.60 4.21 10.17
CA ARG A 52 10.19 4.16 9.75
C ARG A 52 9.30 4.98 10.68
N ALA A 53 9.55 4.93 11.99
CA ALA A 53 8.82 5.73 12.97
C ALA A 53 9.04 7.22 12.74
N GLU A 54 10.28 7.65 12.50
CA GLU A 54 10.59 9.05 12.23
C GLU A 54 9.97 9.53 10.90
N GLN A 55 10.10 8.75 9.82
CA GLN A 55 9.45 9.09 8.54
C GLN A 55 7.93 9.17 8.68
N ARG A 56 7.32 8.28 9.46
CA ARG A 56 5.88 8.33 9.75
C ARG A 56 5.50 9.62 10.48
N ARG A 57 6.28 10.04 11.49
CA ARG A 57 6.02 11.27 12.25
C ARG A 57 6.03 12.50 11.32
N VAL A 58 7.11 12.68 10.56
CA VAL A 58 7.25 13.81 9.63
C VAL A 58 6.18 13.77 8.53
N ALA A 59 5.82 12.59 8.03
CA ALA A 59 4.76 12.46 7.03
C ALA A 59 3.36 12.78 7.60
N ILE A 60 3.08 12.41 8.85
CA ILE A 60 1.82 12.79 9.52
C ILE A 60 1.72 14.31 9.66
N GLU A 61 2.81 14.98 10.06
CA GLU A 61 2.84 16.44 10.16
C GLU A 61 2.58 17.11 8.81
N ALA A 62 3.23 16.65 7.74
CA ALA A 62 3.02 17.18 6.39
C ALA A 62 1.58 16.93 5.88
N VAL A 63 1.02 15.74 6.11
CA VAL A 63 -0.37 15.41 5.75
C VAL A 63 -1.35 16.28 6.53
N GLY A 64 -1.13 16.46 7.84
CA GLY A 64 -1.98 17.28 8.69
C GLY A 64 -1.99 18.74 8.26
N ALA A 65 -0.81 19.32 8.00
CA ALA A 65 -0.68 20.67 7.47
C ALA A 65 -1.44 20.83 6.15
N TYR A 66 -1.30 19.87 5.23
CA TYR A 66 -2.04 19.89 3.98
C TYR A 66 -3.56 19.86 4.20
N LEU A 67 -4.07 18.94 5.04
CA LEU A 67 -5.51 18.83 5.30
C LEU A 67 -6.11 20.05 6.00
N LEU A 68 -5.35 20.79 6.81
CA LEU A 68 -5.81 22.03 7.45
C LEU A 68 -6.07 23.16 6.45
N GLU A 69 -5.39 23.16 5.30
CA GLU A 69 -5.52 24.17 4.25
C GLU A 69 -6.51 23.75 3.13
N HIS A 70 -6.91 22.48 3.11
CA HIS A 70 -7.69 21.89 2.02
C HIS A 70 -9.00 21.28 2.57
N PRO A 71 -10.06 22.08 2.74
CA PRO A 71 -11.36 21.56 3.16
C PRO A 71 -11.94 20.61 2.10
N CYS A 72 -12.98 19.86 2.46
CA CYS A 72 -13.69 18.99 1.54
C CYS A 72 -14.15 19.76 0.30
N VAL A 73 -13.74 19.32 -0.89
CA VAL A 73 -14.07 19.99 -2.15
C VAL A 73 -15.57 20.04 -2.45
N ASP A 74 -16.36 19.08 -1.96
CA ASP A 74 -17.81 19.03 -2.27
C ASP A 74 -18.70 19.77 -1.25
N CYS A 75 -18.33 19.80 0.04
CA CYS A 75 -19.19 20.38 1.10
C CYS A 75 -18.50 21.42 2.00
N GLY A 76 -17.22 21.72 1.76
CA GLY A 76 -16.48 22.76 2.48
C GLY A 76 -16.11 22.45 3.93
N THR A 77 -16.44 21.26 4.47
CA THR A 77 -16.03 20.93 5.84
C THR A 77 -14.50 20.93 5.98
N ALA A 78 -14.01 21.57 7.03
CA ALA A 78 -12.57 21.68 7.35
C ALA A 78 -12.15 20.81 8.54
N ASP A 79 -13.06 19.99 9.09
CA ASP A 79 -12.73 19.11 10.21
C ASP A 79 -11.85 17.94 9.73
N VAL A 80 -10.55 18.05 9.97
CA VAL A 80 -9.51 17.08 9.57
C VAL A 80 -9.85 15.65 9.99
N ARG A 81 -10.62 15.43 11.07
CA ARG A 81 -11.00 14.09 11.55
C ARG A 81 -11.87 13.33 10.54
N VAL A 82 -12.62 14.06 9.71
CA VAL A 82 -13.52 13.49 8.69
C VAL A 82 -12.97 13.58 7.27
N LEU A 83 -11.86 14.27 7.05
CA LEU A 83 -11.23 14.40 5.73
C LEU A 83 -10.48 13.14 5.33
N ASP A 84 -10.46 12.88 4.03
CA ASP A 84 -9.82 11.74 3.38
C ASP A 84 -9.32 12.13 1.98
N PHE A 85 -8.41 11.33 1.43
CA PHE A 85 -7.87 11.53 0.09
C PHE A 85 -8.60 10.65 -0.93
N ASP A 86 -9.43 11.26 -1.77
CA ASP A 86 -10.13 10.58 -2.85
C ASP A 86 -9.34 10.70 -4.15
N HIS A 87 -8.86 9.59 -4.70
CA HIS A 87 -8.09 9.62 -5.94
C HIS A 87 -8.94 10.06 -7.12
N ARG A 88 -8.39 10.98 -7.94
CA ARG A 88 -9.05 11.43 -9.17
C ARG A 88 -9.12 10.32 -10.20
N VAL A 89 -10.22 10.26 -10.96
CA VAL A 89 -10.41 9.31 -12.05
C VAL A 89 -9.30 9.51 -13.10
N GLY A 90 -8.72 8.42 -13.59
CA GLY A 90 -7.65 8.47 -14.59
C GLY A 90 -6.25 8.80 -14.04
N SER A 91 -6.07 8.93 -12.72
CA SER A 91 -4.77 9.24 -12.09
C SER A 91 -3.74 8.08 -12.08
N GLY A 92 -4.00 7.02 -12.85
CA GLY A 92 -3.11 5.88 -13.03
C GLY A 92 -3.03 4.96 -11.82
N LYS A 93 -1.87 4.32 -11.60
CA LYS A 93 -1.65 3.41 -10.47
C LYS A 93 -1.57 4.18 -9.16
N GLN A 94 -2.52 3.92 -8.27
CA GLN A 94 -2.67 4.63 -7.00
C GLN A 94 -2.06 3.86 -5.84
N ALA A 95 -1.60 4.59 -4.83
CA ALA A 95 -1.31 4.05 -3.52
C ALA A 95 -2.14 4.81 -2.48
N GLU A 96 -2.70 4.09 -1.52
CA GLU A 96 -3.40 4.73 -0.40
C GLU A 96 -2.39 5.59 0.41
N VAL A 97 -2.72 6.87 0.62
CA VAL A 97 -1.81 7.87 1.21
C VAL A 97 -1.39 7.46 2.61
N MET A 98 -2.34 7.05 3.45
CA MET A 98 -2.06 6.64 4.82
C MET A 98 -1.27 5.34 4.89
N ARG A 99 -1.36 4.47 3.90
CA ARG A 99 -0.51 3.28 3.76
C ARG A 99 0.93 3.64 3.42
N LEU A 100 1.16 4.69 2.63
CA LEU A 100 2.52 5.21 2.41
C LEU A 100 3.10 5.79 3.72
N VAL A 101 2.30 6.57 4.45
CA VAL A 101 2.67 7.13 5.76
C VAL A 101 2.99 6.03 6.77
N GLN A 102 2.10 5.04 6.93
CA GLN A 102 2.28 3.92 7.85
C GLN A 102 3.50 3.07 7.51
N ASN A 103 3.86 2.96 6.23
CA ASN A 103 5.04 2.21 5.77
C ASN A 103 6.34 3.03 5.80
N GLY A 104 6.30 4.30 6.23
CA GLY A 104 7.49 5.15 6.37
C GLY A 104 8.15 5.51 5.05
N TYR A 105 7.35 5.69 4.00
CA TYR A 105 7.85 6.30 2.76
C TYR A 105 8.21 7.77 2.99
N SER A 106 9.08 8.31 2.13
CA SER A 106 9.49 9.71 2.21
C SER A 106 8.31 10.66 2.04
N VAL A 107 8.38 11.82 2.71
CA VAL A 107 7.37 12.88 2.59
C VAL A 107 7.16 13.27 1.13
N ALA A 108 8.23 13.43 0.35
CA ALA A 108 8.12 13.74 -1.08
C ALA A 108 7.25 12.72 -1.85
N ARG A 109 7.36 11.43 -1.54
CA ARG A 109 6.53 10.40 -2.17
C ARG A 109 5.08 10.44 -1.68
N VAL A 110 4.86 10.72 -0.39
CA VAL A 110 3.50 10.91 0.17
C VAL A 110 2.83 12.11 -0.48
N MET A 111 3.51 13.26 -0.57
CA MET A 111 2.97 14.47 -1.21
C MET A 111 2.72 14.28 -2.70
N ALA A 112 3.57 13.52 -3.41
CA ALA A 112 3.32 13.15 -4.80
C ALA A 112 2.06 12.28 -4.98
N GLU A 113 1.71 11.46 -3.98
CA GLU A 113 0.44 10.73 -3.98
C GLU A 113 -0.74 11.67 -3.74
N ILE A 114 -0.65 12.53 -2.72
CA ILE A 114 -1.67 13.53 -2.37
C ILE A 114 -1.99 14.44 -3.56
N ALA A 115 -0.98 14.83 -4.33
CA ALA A 115 -1.14 15.65 -5.53
C ALA A 115 -2.05 15.01 -6.59
N ARG A 116 -2.40 13.72 -6.47
CA ARG A 116 -3.32 12.98 -7.36
C ARG A 116 -4.72 12.79 -6.78
N CYS A 117 -4.94 13.27 -5.57
CA CYS A 117 -6.19 13.16 -4.84
C CYS A 117 -6.89 14.51 -4.73
N ASP A 118 -8.21 14.46 -4.56
CA ASP A 118 -8.98 15.57 -4.03
C ASP A 118 -9.21 15.31 -2.54
N VAL A 119 -9.23 16.37 -1.72
CA VAL A 119 -9.61 16.23 -0.30
C VAL A 119 -11.12 16.22 -0.20
N ARG A 120 -11.68 15.13 0.34
CA ARG A 120 -13.12 14.95 0.55
C ARG A 120 -13.40 14.46 1.96
N CYS A 121 -14.53 14.85 2.54
CA CYS A 121 -14.97 14.21 3.76
C CYS A 121 -15.48 12.80 3.47
N ARG A 122 -15.43 11.88 4.45
CA ARG A 122 -15.83 10.48 4.26
C ARG A 122 -17.26 10.31 3.71
N ASN A 123 -18.17 11.20 4.09
CA ASN A 123 -19.56 11.15 3.59
C ASN A 123 -19.64 11.52 2.11
N CYS A 124 -18.98 12.60 1.67
CA CYS A 124 -18.94 12.98 0.26
C CYS A 124 -18.14 11.98 -0.57
N HIS A 125 -17.02 11.48 -0.05
CA HIS A 125 -16.25 10.41 -0.67
C HIS A 125 -17.10 9.15 -0.92
N ALA A 126 -17.92 8.74 0.06
CA ALA A 126 -18.84 7.61 -0.12
C ALA A 126 -19.90 7.86 -1.21
N LYS A 127 -20.48 9.07 -1.28
CA LYS A 127 -21.44 9.45 -2.33
C LYS A 127 -20.81 9.37 -3.72
N VAL A 128 -19.67 10.04 -3.90
CA VAL A 128 -18.90 10.04 -5.17
C VAL A 128 -18.50 8.61 -5.57
N THR A 129 -18.13 7.77 -4.61
CA THR A 129 -17.85 6.35 -4.86
C THR A 129 -19.07 5.64 -5.44
N TYR A 130 -20.24 5.82 -4.85
CA TYR A 130 -21.48 5.23 -5.36
C TYR A 130 -21.87 5.77 -6.73
N GLU A 131 -21.64 7.05 -7.00
CA GLU A 131 -21.86 7.65 -8.32
C GLU A 131 -20.95 7.03 -9.39
N ARG A 132 -19.66 6.82 -9.07
CA ARG A 132 -18.68 6.18 -9.96
C ARG A 132 -18.99 4.71 -10.25
N MET A 133 -19.57 3.99 -9.28
CA MET A 133 -19.90 2.56 -9.42
C MET A 133 -21.15 2.29 -10.27
N GLY A 134 -21.95 3.32 -10.57
CA GLY A 134 -23.21 3.17 -11.28
C GLY A 134 -24.37 2.70 -10.40
N GLU A 135 -25.41 2.14 -11.02
CA GLU A 135 -26.64 1.78 -10.31
C GLU A 135 -26.44 0.56 -9.40
N ASN A 136 -26.84 0.72 -8.14
CA ASN A 136 -26.90 -0.32 -7.12
C ASN A 136 -28.13 -0.07 -6.25
N TRP A 137 -28.42 -0.93 -5.28
CA TRP A 137 -29.63 -0.81 -4.47
C TRP A 137 -29.74 0.53 -3.72
N ARG A 138 -28.64 1.15 -3.29
CA ARG A 138 -28.65 2.46 -2.61
C ARG A 138 -28.94 3.59 -3.59
N THR A 139 -28.24 3.62 -4.74
CA THR A 139 -28.44 4.67 -5.75
C THR A 139 -29.82 4.55 -6.41
N ALA A 140 -30.30 3.34 -6.65
CA ALA A 140 -31.66 3.08 -7.12
C ALA A 140 -32.72 3.50 -6.10
N LEU A 141 -32.52 3.21 -4.81
CA LEU A 141 -33.42 3.66 -3.73
C LEU A 141 -33.50 5.19 -3.68
N MET A 142 -32.35 5.87 -3.73
CA MET A 142 -32.31 7.34 -3.73
C MET A 142 -32.99 7.94 -4.96
N ARG A 143 -32.83 7.34 -6.15
CA ARG A 143 -33.51 7.79 -7.37
C ARG A 143 -35.03 7.64 -7.27
N ARG A 144 -35.51 6.49 -6.77
CA ARG A 144 -36.94 6.25 -6.53
C ARG A 144 -37.51 7.25 -5.51
N ALA A 145 -36.78 7.50 -4.43
CA ALA A 145 -37.19 8.48 -3.41
C ALA A 145 -37.21 9.92 -3.95
N ALA A 146 -36.34 10.26 -4.90
CA ALA A 146 -36.29 11.57 -5.54
C ALA A 146 -37.40 11.80 -6.59
N GLY A 147 -38.21 10.78 -6.92
CA GLY A 147 -39.27 10.89 -7.93
C GLY A 147 -38.75 10.86 -9.38
N ASP A 148 -37.47 10.53 -9.60
CA ASP A 148 -36.86 10.34 -10.92
C ASP A 148 -37.24 8.96 -11.49
N ASP A 149 -38.54 8.69 -11.62
CA ASP A 149 -39.04 7.49 -12.30
C ASP A 149 -39.12 7.74 -13.81
N ARG A 150 -37.97 7.59 -14.48
CA ARG A 150 -37.99 7.13 -15.87
C ARG A 150 -37.83 5.62 -15.84
N SER A 151 -38.97 4.96 -16.01
CA SER A 151 -39.19 3.52 -16.21
C SER A 151 -38.81 2.59 -15.05
N ALA A 152 -39.79 2.34 -14.19
CA ALA A 152 -40.08 1.02 -13.67
C ALA A 152 -40.21 -0.01 -14.82
N SER A 153 -39.11 -0.66 -15.20
CA SER A 153 -39.17 -1.95 -15.88
C SER A 153 -38.02 -2.86 -15.41
N GLU A 154 -38.45 -3.93 -14.75
CA GLU A 154 -37.73 -5.12 -14.29
C GLU A 154 -36.88 -5.06 -12.99
N PRO A 155 -37.12 -6.00 -12.03
CA PRO A 155 -36.29 -6.14 -10.84
C PRO A 155 -34.88 -6.64 -11.21
N PRO A 156 -33.84 -6.25 -10.44
CA PRO A 156 -32.48 -6.68 -10.71
C PRO A 156 -32.38 -8.21 -10.71
N PRO A 157 -31.63 -8.82 -11.64
CA PRO A 157 -31.45 -10.27 -11.67
C PRO A 157 -30.83 -10.72 -10.34
N LYS A 158 -31.42 -11.75 -9.74
CA LYS A 158 -30.91 -12.36 -8.50
C LYS A 158 -29.42 -12.68 -8.67
N PRO A 159 -28.58 -12.46 -7.64
CA PRO A 159 -27.17 -12.82 -7.72
C PRO A 159 -27.06 -14.31 -8.07
N LYS A 160 -26.30 -14.61 -9.13
CA LYS A 160 -25.95 -15.98 -9.48
C LYS A 160 -25.12 -16.54 -8.33
N ASN A 161 -25.75 -17.33 -7.47
CA ASN A 161 -25.03 -18.21 -6.57
C ASN A 161 -24.20 -19.15 -7.45
N GLY A 162 -22.90 -18.85 -7.59
CA GLY A 162 -21.95 -19.83 -8.08
C GLY A 162 -22.00 -21.07 -7.19
N PRO A 163 -21.70 -22.26 -7.74
CA PRO A 163 -21.82 -23.51 -6.99
C PRO A 163 -21.02 -23.39 -5.69
N ARG A 164 -21.67 -23.67 -4.56
CA ARG A 164 -21.02 -23.85 -3.26
C ARG A 164 -19.97 -24.93 -3.45
N SER A 165 -18.69 -24.53 -3.42
CA SER A 165 -17.59 -25.45 -3.16
C SER A 165 -17.86 -26.10 -1.81
N SER A 166 -18.08 -27.41 -1.82
CA SER A 166 -18.18 -28.25 -0.63
C SER A 166 -16.82 -28.30 0.05
N ALA A 167 -16.61 -27.44 1.03
CA ALA A 167 -15.53 -27.61 2.00
C ALA A 167 -15.90 -28.81 2.91
N THR A 168 -15.19 -29.92 2.73
CA THR A 168 -15.09 -30.99 3.70
C THR A 168 -14.45 -30.45 4.98
N HIS A 169 -15.22 -30.37 6.05
CA HIS A 169 -14.67 -30.17 7.40
C HIS A 169 -14.04 -31.49 7.86
N PRO A 170 -12.79 -31.51 8.37
CA PRO A 170 -12.28 -32.66 9.07
C PRO A 170 -12.95 -32.75 10.46
N SER A 171 -13.53 -33.91 10.73
CA SER A 171 -14.00 -34.31 12.06
C SER A 171 -12.84 -34.32 13.04
N PHE A 172 -12.94 -33.54 14.11
CA PHE A 172 -12.08 -33.72 15.27
C PHE A 172 -12.57 -34.94 16.06
N SER A 173 -11.65 -35.87 16.32
CA SER A 173 -11.73 -36.84 17.43
C SER A 173 -10.94 -36.30 18.61
#